data_AF-A0A9Q9IB82-F1
#
_entry.id   AF-A0A9Q9IB82-F1
#
_cell.length_a   1.000
_cell.length_b   1.000
_cell.length_c   1.000
_cell.angle_alpha   90.00
_cell.angle_beta   90.00
_cell.angle_gamma   90.00
#
_symmetry.space_group_name_H-M   'P 1'
#
loop_
_entity.id
_entity.type
_entity.pdbx_description
1 polymer ?
#
loop_
_entity_poly.entity_id
_entity_poly.type
_entity_poly.pdbx_seq_one_letter_code
_entity_poly.pdbx_strand_id
1 'polypeptide(L)'
;MIDGRIVAGAADLGSGFCLTDRIVATAAHVVRHRGPQELEFVTAAGVRLAVEAVHADPAIDVATLRVAESLAIVPALTHAVLRAEWRVTARPRDHDAQLTGTVTATDHLVVNQGGHEMTVLQLHVAQALRDYRGYSGSAVTVDGAVVGVLVEQVPERVAAGDGRRAAANVLYAVPVAQVVRRFRLGVAVGRADRGDQVLPVHQLLDTAYFDLDQLKTAILEAVAAAGGRFLVFGVDAGEQAVVENLCAWLRQYVGETARQHWLDLSAELHSVDTAVRAVTRYTGVLEARNVICPVAVRGAPAADVAELVRRVREAYGRPKRWCMLFLLGVPAGGFPDGVTALPRPRFARRDVERWAAHVTVSKRWPRPLAAAWTTHIVGRVGEELDVRYTYEELADCIDRVRHQPDELRGYLEDLEA
;
A
#
# COMPACT_ATOMS: atom_id res chain seq x y z
N MET A 1 13.98 -6.38 -15.05
CA MET A 1 12.77 -6.11 -15.85
C MET A 1 13.18 -6.08 -17.31
N ILE A 2 12.34 -6.57 -18.22
CA ILE A 2 12.55 -6.45 -19.67
C ILE A 2 11.58 -5.39 -20.20
N ASP A 3 12.13 -4.35 -20.80
CA ASP A 3 11.45 -3.29 -21.52
C ASP A 3 11.89 -3.23 -22.99
N GLY A 4 11.13 -2.50 -23.79
CA GLY A 4 11.35 -2.43 -25.22
C GLY A 4 10.35 -1.54 -25.93
N ARG A 5 10.36 -1.64 -27.25
CA ARG A 5 9.56 -0.83 -28.16
C ARG A 5 8.48 -1.68 -28.81
N ILE A 6 7.32 -1.08 -29.04
CA ILE A 6 6.25 -1.66 -29.85
C ILE A 6 6.41 -1.12 -31.27
N VAL A 7 6.59 -2.01 -32.23
CA VAL A 7 6.82 -1.65 -33.64
C VAL A 7 5.79 -2.30 -34.55
N ALA A 8 5.52 -1.64 -35.68
CA ALA A 8 4.80 -2.20 -36.81
C ALA A 8 5.63 -2.03 -38.09
N GLY A 9 6.31 -3.10 -38.50
CA GLY A 9 7.31 -3.04 -39.56
C GLY A 9 8.50 -2.15 -39.19
N ALA A 10 8.61 -1.00 -39.84
CA ALA A 10 9.64 0.02 -39.56
C ALA A 10 9.15 1.16 -38.64
N ALA A 11 7.86 1.23 -38.34
CA ALA A 11 7.28 2.29 -37.54
C ALA A 11 7.43 1.99 -36.04
N ASP A 12 7.97 2.96 -35.30
CA ASP A 12 8.02 2.96 -33.84
C ASP A 12 6.72 3.57 -33.31
N LEU A 13 5.94 2.78 -32.56
CA LEU A 13 4.62 3.18 -32.08
C LEU A 13 4.65 3.69 -30.64
N GLY A 14 5.63 3.26 -29.86
CA GLY A 14 5.71 3.53 -28.43
C GLY A 14 6.51 2.48 -27.67
N SER A 15 6.39 2.49 -26.35
CA SER A 15 7.13 1.61 -25.44
C SER A 15 6.25 0.52 -24.86
N GLY A 16 6.89 -0.51 -24.31
CA GLY A 16 6.22 -1.57 -23.56
C GLY A 16 7.19 -2.27 -22.61
N PHE A 17 6.64 -3.04 -21.68
CA PHE A 17 7.42 -3.82 -20.71
C PHE A 17 6.69 -5.09 -20.29
N CYS A 18 7.45 -6.07 -19.84
CA CYS A 18 6.91 -7.38 -19.47
C CYS A 18 6.25 -7.32 -18.09
N LEU A 19 4.99 -7.72 -17.97
CA LEU A 19 4.27 -7.92 -16.69
C LEU A 19 4.36 -9.36 -16.19
N THR A 20 4.45 -10.31 -17.11
CA THR A 20 4.71 -11.73 -16.84
C THR A 20 5.77 -12.22 -17.81
N ASP A 21 6.05 -13.52 -17.80
CA ASP A 21 6.96 -14.14 -18.75
C ASP A 21 6.43 -14.11 -20.21
N ARG A 22 5.15 -13.84 -20.45
CA ARG A 22 4.60 -13.79 -21.84
C ARG A 22 3.70 -12.61 -22.12
N ILE A 23 3.46 -11.76 -21.14
CA ILE A 23 2.56 -10.62 -21.26
C ILE A 23 3.38 -9.33 -21.20
N VAL A 24 3.26 -8.51 -22.25
CA VAL A 24 3.80 -7.16 -22.32
C VAL A 24 2.66 -6.15 -22.13
N ALA A 25 2.83 -5.15 -21.27
CA ALA A 25 1.93 -4.02 -21.16
C ALA A 25 2.41 -2.83 -21.98
N THR A 26 1.45 -2.07 -22.52
CA THR A 26 1.65 -0.80 -23.22
C THR A 26 0.39 0.07 -23.09
N ALA A 27 0.41 1.29 -23.62
CA ALA A 27 -0.78 2.14 -23.68
C ALA A 27 -1.70 1.68 -24.83
N ALA A 28 -3.02 1.73 -24.66
CA ALA A 28 -3.95 1.21 -25.67
C ALA A 28 -3.87 1.99 -26.99
N HIS A 29 -3.64 3.30 -26.93
CA HIS A 29 -3.47 4.12 -28.12
C HIS A 29 -2.22 3.76 -28.95
N VAL A 30 -1.19 3.13 -28.36
CA VAL A 30 0.02 2.68 -29.07
C VAL A 30 -0.29 1.58 -30.08
N VAL A 31 -1.22 0.68 -29.74
CA VAL A 31 -1.59 -0.48 -30.57
C VAL A 31 -2.94 -0.31 -31.27
N ARG A 32 -3.48 0.91 -31.28
CA ARG A 32 -4.81 1.20 -31.79
C ARG A 32 -4.92 0.83 -33.27
N HIS A 33 -5.99 0.14 -33.64
CA HIS A 33 -6.29 -0.27 -35.01
C HIS A 33 -5.28 -1.23 -35.65
N ARG A 34 -4.46 -1.92 -34.85
CA ARG A 34 -3.47 -2.90 -35.34
C ARG A 34 -3.85 -4.31 -34.91
N GLY A 35 -3.76 -5.27 -35.82
CA GLY A 35 -3.84 -6.68 -35.49
C GLY A 35 -2.55 -7.22 -34.87
N PRO A 36 -2.57 -8.35 -34.14
CA PRO A 36 -1.37 -8.96 -33.56
C PRO A 36 -0.28 -9.27 -34.60
N GLN A 37 -0.67 -9.67 -35.81
CA GLN A 37 0.24 -9.98 -36.93
C GLN A 37 1.05 -8.76 -37.43
N GLU A 38 0.58 -7.55 -37.13
CA GLU A 38 1.25 -6.30 -37.52
C GLU A 38 2.23 -5.80 -36.45
N LEU A 39 2.25 -6.41 -35.27
CA LEU A 39 2.94 -5.92 -34.10
C LEU A 39 4.09 -6.84 -33.69
N GLU A 40 5.21 -6.22 -33.32
CA GLU A 40 6.32 -6.88 -32.66
C GLU A 40 6.71 -6.11 -31.40
N PHE A 41 7.16 -6.83 -30.37
CA PHE A 41 7.85 -6.26 -29.22
C PHE A 41 9.36 -6.41 -29.41
N VAL A 42 10.08 -5.30 -29.46
CA VAL A 42 11.54 -5.27 -29.63
C VAL A 42 12.17 -4.89 -28.31
N THR A 43 12.79 -5.85 -27.63
CA THR A 43 13.47 -5.62 -26.34
C THR A 43 14.63 -4.62 -26.49
N ALA A 44 15.09 -4.05 -25.37
CA ALA A 44 16.28 -3.19 -25.34
C ALA A 44 17.54 -3.88 -25.92
N ALA A 45 17.63 -5.21 -25.89
CA ALA A 45 18.71 -5.99 -26.48
C ALA A 45 18.55 -6.22 -28.00
N GLY A 46 17.50 -5.70 -28.63
CA GLY A 46 17.21 -5.86 -30.05
C GLY A 46 16.49 -7.15 -30.42
N VAL A 47 16.16 -8.02 -29.45
CA VAL A 47 15.36 -9.23 -29.69
C VAL A 47 13.95 -8.83 -30.09
N ARG A 48 13.50 -9.32 -31.25
CA ARG A 48 12.14 -9.09 -31.79
C ARG A 48 11.25 -10.28 -31.47
N LEU A 49 10.13 -10.01 -30.82
CA LEU A 49 9.14 -11.02 -30.45
C LEU A 49 7.82 -10.75 -31.16
N ALA A 50 7.32 -11.74 -31.89
CA ALA A 50 6.01 -11.66 -32.52
C ALA A 50 4.89 -11.56 -31.46
N VAL A 51 3.87 -10.75 -31.74
CA VAL A 51 2.67 -10.65 -30.91
C VAL A 51 1.63 -11.65 -31.39
N GLU A 52 1.16 -12.51 -30.50
CA GLU A 52 0.13 -13.51 -30.80
C GLU A 52 -1.29 -13.00 -30.54
N ALA A 53 -1.44 -12.12 -29.54
CA ALA A 53 -2.74 -11.60 -29.13
C ALA A 53 -2.62 -10.20 -28.55
N VAL A 54 -3.63 -9.38 -28.80
CA VAL A 54 -3.77 -8.02 -28.24
C VAL A 54 -5.06 -7.96 -27.45
N HIS A 55 -4.98 -7.55 -26.19
CA HIS A 55 -6.15 -7.24 -25.37
C HIS A 55 -6.04 -5.79 -24.92
N ALA A 56 -6.88 -4.91 -25.48
CA ALA A 56 -6.91 -3.50 -25.15
C ALA A 56 -8.12 -3.16 -24.27
N ASP A 57 -7.93 -2.29 -23.29
CA ASP A 57 -9.01 -1.67 -22.52
C ASP A 57 -8.96 -0.15 -22.72
N PRO A 58 -9.76 0.41 -23.65
CA PRO A 58 -9.77 1.83 -23.94
C PRO A 58 -10.32 2.68 -22.77
N ALA A 59 -11.02 2.08 -21.80
CA ALA A 59 -11.52 2.82 -20.65
C ALA A 59 -10.39 3.26 -19.71
N ILE A 60 -9.27 2.54 -19.69
CA ILE A 60 -8.08 2.87 -18.90
C ILE A 60 -6.86 3.15 -19.78
N ASP A 61 -7.02 3.22 -21.11
CA ASP A 61 -5.95 3.42 -22.09
C ASP A 61 -4.73 2.48 -21.90
N VAL A 62 -4.95 1.22 -21.55
CA VAL A 62 -3.89 0.20 -21.44
C VAL A 62 -4.21 -0.98 -22.35
N ALA A 63 -3.17 -1.58 -22.93
CA ALA A 63 -3.26 -2.84 -23.63
C ALA A 63 -2.23 -3.83 -23.09
N THR A 64 -2.57 -5.12 -23.19
CA THR A 64 -1.65 -6.24 -22.95
C THR A 64 -1.45 -7.03 -24.23
N LEU A 65 -0.21 -7.41 -24.50
CA LEU A 65 0.22 -8.16 -25.66
C LEU A 65 0.74 -9.51 -25.19
N ARG A 66 0.23 -10.61 -25.75
CA ARG A 66 0.85 -11.92 -25.55
C ARG A 66 1.91 -12.11 -26.62
N VAL A 67 3.16 -12.32 -26.21
CA VAL A 67 4.28 -12.57 -27.13
C VAL A 67 4.52 -14.07 -27.31
N ALA A 68 5.08 -14.44 -28.46
CA ALA A 68 5.28 -15.84 -28.84
C ALA A 68 6.31 -16.58 -27.96
N GLU A 69 7.32 -15.87 -27.48
CA GLU A 69 8.41 -16.45 -26.67
C GLU A 69 8.33 -16.01 -25.21
N SER A 70 8.77 -16.88 -24.30
CA SER A 70 8.84 -16.56 -22.88
C SER A 70 10.03 -15.67 -22.57
N LEU A 71 9.78 -14.64 -21.78
CA LEU A 71 10.68 -13.63 -21.26
C LEU A 71 11.11 -14.10 -19.88
N ALA A 72 12.40 -14.37 -19.71
CA ALA A 72 12.93 -15.04 -18.51
C ALA A 72 12.77 -14.26 -17.18
N ILE A 73 12.34 -12.99 -17.21
CA ILE A 73 12.33 -12.11 -16.03
C ILE A 73 10.97 -11.43 -15.86
N VAL A 74 10.27 -11.78 -14.78
CA VAL A 74 9.06 -11.09 -14.31
C VAL A 74 9.47 -9.95 -13.36
N PRO A 75 9.01 -8.71 -13.56
CA PRO A 75 9.33 -7.64 -12.63
C PRO A 75 8.55 -7.77 -11.32
N ALA A 76 9.11 -7.24 -10.24
CA ALA A 76 8.33 -6.94 -9.06
C ALA A 76 7.29 -5.87 -9.39
N LEU A 77 6.04 -6.11 -9.00
CA LEU A 77 4.93 -5.17 -9.16
C LEU A 77 4.57 -4.62 -7.79
N THR A 78 4.29 -3.32 -7.72
CA THR A 78 3.99 -2.68 -6.46
C THR A 78 2.99 -1.53 -6.56
N HIS A 79 2.47 -1.06 -5.42
CA HIS A 79 1.63 0.15 -5.37
C HIS A 79 2.51 1.41 -5.41
N ALA A 80 2.09 2.42 -6.16
CA ALA A 80 2.73 3.74 -6.09
C ALA A 80 2.58 4.33 -4.70
N VAL A 81 3.59 5.11 -4.27
CA VAL A 81 3.49 5.87 -3.03
C VAL A 81 3.68 7.35 -3.29
N LEU A 82 2.87 8.16 -2.62
CA LEU A 82 2.93 9.61 -2.69
C LEU A 82 4.33 10.11 -2.31
N ARG A 83 4.86 11.06 -3.09
CA ARG A 83 6.21 11.64 -3.00
C ARG A 83 7.37 10.67 -3.26
N ALA A 84 7.10 9.42 -3.65
CA ALA A 84 8.17 8.53 -4.08
C ALA A 84 8.85 9.09 -5.34
N GLU A 85 10.17 8.98 -5.37
CA GLU A 85 10.95 9.20 -6.59
C GLU A 85 10.65 8.06 -7.57
N TRP A 86 10.28 8.41 -8.79
CA TRP A 86 10.02 7.47 -9.85
C TRP A 86 11.01 7.65 -11.01
N ARG A 87 11.17 6.58 -11.78
CA ARG A 87 11.82 6.62 -13.09
C ARG A 87 11.04 5.78 -14.10
N VAL A 88 11.04 6.19 -15.35
CA VAL A 88 10.67 5.30 -16.45
C VAL A 88 11.87 4.38 -16.74
N THR A 89 11.66 3.13 -17.18
CA THR A 89 12.78 2.25 -17.57
C THR A 89 13.21 2.45 -19.02
N ALA A 90 12.24 2.61 -19.93
CA ALA A 90 12.48 2.68 -21.36
C ALA A 90 13.15 4.00 -21.78
N ARG A 91 13.99 3.91 -22.81
CA ARG A 91 14.46 5.05 -23.63
C ARG A 91 14.02 4.79 -25.07
N PRO A 92 12.99 5.50 -25.59
CA PRO A 92 12.45 5.21 -26.91
C PRO A 92 13.52 5.26 -28.01
N ARG A 93 14.50 6.15 -27.87
CA ARG A 93 15.73 6.20 -28.69
C ARG A 93 16.96 6.24 -27.79
N ASP A 94 18.11 5.83 -28.33
CA ASP A 94 19.39 5.78 -27.59
C ASP A 94 19.81 7.14 -27.01
N HIS A 95 19.38 8.24 -27.63
CA HIS A 95 19.68 9.61 -27.21
C HIS A 95 18.57 10.28 -26.39
N ASP A 96 17.47 9.58 -26.13
CA ASP A 96 16.38 10.13 -25.34
C ASP A 96 16.73 10.13 -23.84
N ALA A 97 16.25 11.15 -23.12
CA ALA A 97 16.58 11.35 -21.71
C ALA A 97 15.95 10.29 -20.79
N GLN A 98 16.63 9.92 -19.70
CA GLN A 98 15.97 9.11 -18.67
C GLN A 98 14.92 9.98 -17.94
N LEU A 99 13.64 9.64 -18.05
CA LEU A 99 12.61 10.35 -17.30
C LEU A 99 12.61 9.93 -15.83
N THR A 100 12.66 10.92 -14.95
CA THR A 100 12.56 10.77 -13.50
C THR A 100 11.65 11.84 -12.90
N GLY A 101 11.27 11.68 -11.64
CA GLY A 101 10.62 12.73 -10.87
C GLY A 101 9.87 12.19 -9.66
N THR A 102 8.78 12.85 -9.25
CA THR A 102 8.05 12.51 -8.02
C THR A 102 6.60 12.15 -8.27
N VAL A 103 6.06 11.15 -7.55
CA VAL A 103 4.64 10.84 -7.54
C VAL A 103 3.90 11.92 -6.75
N THR A 104 3.02 12.67 -7.40
CA THR A 104 2.29 13.80 -6.78
C THR A 104 0.85 13.46 -6.39
N ALA A 105 0.27 12.39 -6.96
CA ALA A 105 -1.00 11.80 -6.53
C ALA A 105 -1.05 10.31 -6.95
N THR A 106 -1.71 9.48 -6.15
CA THR A 106 -1.87 8.03 -6.40
C THR A 106 -3.24 7.64 -6.94
N ASP A 107 -4.25 8.48 -6.73
CA ASP A 107 -5.65 8.20 -7.04
C ASP A 107 -6.32 9.40 -7.74
N HIS A 108 -5.61 10.04 -8.66
CA HIS A 108 -6.14 11.20 -9.37
C HIS A 108 -7.18 10.77 -10.40
N LEU A 109 -8.38 11.37 -10.36
CA LEU A 109 -9.43 11.09 -11.34
C LEU A 109 -9.30 12.02 -12.54
N VAL A 110 -9.25 11.44 -13.73
CA VAL A 110 -9.18 12.16 -15.02
C VAL A 110 -10.16 11.58 -16.01
N VAL A 111 -10.51 12.36 -17.04
CA VAL A 111 -11.26 11.87 -18.20
C VAL A 111 -10.28 11.74 -19.35
N ASN A 112 -10.11 10.53 -19.87
CA ASN A 112 -9.20 10.27 -20.99
C ASN A 112 -9.75 10.82 -22.31
N GLN A 113 -8.95 10.75 -23.37
CA GLN A 113 -9.34 11.22 -24.71
C GLN A 113 -10.57 10.50 -25.30
N GLY A 114 -10.90 9.30 -24.78
CA GLY A 114 -12.10 8.56 -25.13
C GLY A 114 -13.35 8.97 -24.35
N GLY A 115 -13.25 9.92 -23.42
CA GLY A 115 -14.36 10.35 -22.57
C GLY A 115 -14.62 9.43 -21.37
N HIS A 116 -13.71 8.49 -21.08
CA HIS A 116 -13.83 7.60 -19.92
C HIS A 116 -13.17 8.20 -18.69
N GLU A 117 -13.86 8.17 -17.55
CA GLU A 117 -13.26 8.48 -16.26
C GLU A 117 -12.34 7.34 -15.83
N MET A 118 -11.12 7.69 -15.39
CA MET A 118 -10.14 6.73 -14.92
C MET A 118 -9.29 7.30 -13.79
N THR A 119 -8.86 6.41 -12.89
CA THR A 119 -7.90 6.70 -11.83
C THR A 119 -6.47 6.57 -12.37
N VAL A 120 -5.64 7.59 -12.13
CA VAL A 120 -4.24 7.65 -12.55
C VAL A 120 -3.32 8.06 -11.42
N LEU A 121 -2.05 7.67 -11.56
CA LEU A 121 -0.92 8.28 -10.89
C LEU A 121 -0.63 9.62 -11.58
N GLN A 122 -0.52 10.70 -10.81
CA GLN A 122 -0.01 11.97 -11.32
C GLN A 122 1.48 12.07 -11.02
N LEU A 123 2.28 12.21 -12.06
CA LEU A 123 3.73 12.22 -11.99
C LEU A 123 4.26 13.60 -12.35
N HIS A 124 5.03 14.22 -11.47
CA HIS A 124 5.84 15.39 -11.83
C HIS A 124 7.14 14.90 -12.45
N VAL A 125 7.52 15.47 -13.61
CA VAL A 125 8.75 15.12 -14.34
C VAL A 125 9.86 16.13 -14.02
N ALA A 126 11.05 15.64 -13.69
CA ALA A 126 12.20 16.47 -13.40
C ALA A 126 12.82 17.09 -14.67
N GLN A 127 12.72 16.40 -15.81
CA GLN A 127 13.22 16.85 -17.10
C GLN A 127 12.15 17.64 -17.86
N ALA A 128 12.42 18.89 -18.20
CA ALA A 128 11.51 19.72 -19.00
C ALA A 128 11.72 19.52 -20.51
N LEU A 129 11.30 18.38 -21.06
CA LEU A 129 11.56 18.03 -22.47
C LEU A 129 10.65 18.70 -23.50
N ARG A 130 9.53 19.31 -23.06
CA ARG A 130 8.43 19.87 -23.87
C ARG A 130 7.67 18.86 -24.76
N ASP A 131 8.26 17.70 -25.02
CA ASP A 131 7.70 16.60 -25.80
C ASP A 131 8.13 15.24 -25.20
N TYR A 132 7.16 14.37 -24.93
CA TYR A 132 7.37 13.04 -24.38
C TYR A 132 6.89 11.92 -25.33
N ARG A 133 6.82 12.19 -26.64
CA ARG A 133 6.50 11.17 -27.64
C ARG A 133 7.45 9.97 -27.55
N GLY A 134 6.88 8.77 -27.68
CA GLY A 134 7.60 7.49 -27.60
C GLY A 134 7.59 6.85 -26.21
N TYR A 135 7.41 7.62 -25.13
CA TYR A 135 7.38 7.08 -23.77
C TYR A 135 6.06 6.41 -23.40
N SER A 136 4.96 6.66 -24.13
CA SER A 136 3.68 5.99 -23.91
C SER A 136 3.85 4.47 -23.86
N GLY A 137 3.29 3.84 -22.85
CA GLY A 137 3.38 2.41 -22.56
C GLY A 137 4.59 2.00 -21.71
N SER A 138 5.49 2.91 -21.37
CA SER A 138 6.66 2.58 -20.53
C SER A 138 6.28 2.22 -19.09
N ALA A 139 7.11 1.39 -18.45
CA ALA A 139 7.00 1.11 -17.02
C ALA A 139 7.42 2.33 -16.20
N VAL A 140 6.56 2.74 -15.26
CA VAL A 140 6.93 3.67 -14.19
C VAL A 140 7.36 2.84 -12.99
N THR A 141 8.56 3.11 -12.47
CA THR A 141 9.17 2.32 -11.39
C THR A 141 9.53 3.17 -10.17
N VAL A 142 9.37 2.58 -8.99
CA VAL A 142 9.81 3.09 -7.68
C VAL A 142 10.62 1.97 -7.04
N ASP A 143 11.86 2.27 -6.62
CA ASP A 143 12.78 1.29 -6.03
C ASP A 143 12.94 -0.01 -6.87
N GLY A 144 12.86 0.13 -8.19
CA GLY A 144 13.00 -0.98 -9.14
C GLY A 144 11.74 -1.82 -9.37
N ALA A 145 10.66 -1.60 -8.61
CA ALA A 145 9.37 -2.24 -8.82
C ALA A 145 8.45 -1.39 -9.70
N VAL A 146 7.64 -2.02 -10.54
CA VAL A 146 6.65 -1.35 -11.40
C VAL A 146 5.52 -0.83 -10.55
N VAL A 147 5.19 0.46 -10.66
CA VAL A 147 4.02 1.07 -10.01
C VAL A 147 2.92 1.46 -10.98
N GLY A 148 3.23 1.63 -12.27
CA GLY A 148 2.23 1.97 -13.28
C GLY A 148 2.72 1.89 -14.72
N VAL A 149 1.78 2.06 -15.64
CA VAL A 149 1.99 2.13 -17.10
C VAL A 149 1.80 3.58 -17.54
N LEU A 150 2.80 4.21 -18.14
CA LEU A 150 2.69 5.59 -18.62
C LEU A 150 1.71 5.68 -19.79
N VAL A 151 0.69 6.55 -19.73
CA VAL A 151 -0.37 6.62 -20.77
C VAL A 151 -0.55 7.99 -21.38
N GLU A 152 -0.44 9.08 -20.63
CA GLU A 152 -0.82 10.40 -21.15
C GLU A 152 0.09 11.51 -20.63
N GLN A 153 0.27 12.56 -21.44
CA GLN A 153 0.90 13.81 -21.05
C GLN A 153 -0.16 14.90 -20.88
N VAL A 154 0.00 15.77 -19.89
CA VAL A 154 -0.91 16.91 -19.70
C VAL A 154 -0.44 18.07 -20.57
N PRO A 155 -1.26 18.61 -21.50
CA PRO A 155 -0.89 19.81 -22.24
C PRO A 155 -0.93 21.04 -21.33
N GLU A 156 -0.06 22.02 -21.57
CA GLU A 156 -0.10 23.31 -20.90
C GLU A 156 -1.43 24.03 -21.15
N ARG A 157 -1.93 24.73 -20.13
CA ARG A 157 -3.22 25.45 -20.20
C ARG A 157 -3.18 26.66 -21.14
N VAL A 158 -2.01 27.29 -21.27
CA VAL A 158 -1.78 28.45 -22.13
C VAL A 158 -1.15 27.95 -23.43
N ALA A 159 -1.81 28.18 -24.56
CA ALA A 159 -1.20 27.89 -25.85
C ALA A 159 0.00 28.82 -26.07
N ALA A 160 1.10 28.30 -26.58
CA ALA A 160 2.14 29.16 -27.12
C ALA A 160 1.56 29.99 -28.27
N GLY A 161 2.16 31.14 -28.59
CA GLY A 161 1.65 32.08 -29.60
C GLY A 161 1.47 31.50 -31.01
N ASP A 162 1.91 30.25 -31.26
CA ASP A 162 1.74 29.48 -32.50
C ASP A 162 0.50 28.57 -32.51
N GLY A 163 -0.31 28.58 -31.44
CA GLY A 163 -1.51 27.76 -31.31
C GLY A 163 -1.26 26.30 -30.89
N ARG A 164 0.00 25.88 -30.72
CA ARG A 164 0.35 24.57 -30.16
C ARG A 164 0.50 24.68 -28.65
N ARG A 165 -0.04 23.71 -27.91
CA ARG A 165 0.16 23.59 -26.45
C ARG A 165 1.36 22.69 -26.22
N ALA A 166 2.38 23.21 -25.54
CA ALA A 166 3.52 22.39 -25.11
C ALA A 166 3.06 21.37 -24.06
N ALA A 167 3.81 20.27 -23.90
CA ALA A 167 3.56 19.34 -22.80
C ALA A 167 4.00 19.99 -21.48
N ALA A 168 3.14 19.94 -20.46
CA ALA A 168 3.52 20.29 -19.11
C ALA A 168 4.48 19.24 -18.53
N ASN A 169 5.17 19.56 -17.43
CA ASN A 169 5.99 18.59 -16.68
C ASN A 169 5.14 17.66 -15.81
N VAL A 170 3.96 17.28 -16.30
CA VAL A 170 3.02 16.38 -15.63
C VAL A 170 2.62 15.28 -16.59
N LEU A 171 2.81 14.04 -16.15
CA LEU A 171 2.41 12.84 -16.87
C LEU A 171 1.42 12.02 -16.03
N TYR A 172 0.62 11.23 -16.71
CA TYR A 172 -0.29 10.26 -16.10
C TYR A 172 0.14 8.83 -16.40
N ALA A 173 0.08 8.01 -15.37
CA ALA A 173 0.28 6.57 -15.48
C ALA A 173 -0.88 5.81 -14.84
N VAL A 174 -1.27 4.69 -15.41
CA VAL A 174 -2.29 3.80 -14.84
C VAL A 174 -1.63 2.94 -13.76
N PRO A 175 -2.17 2.90 -12.52
CA PRO A 175 -1.63 2.07 -11.46
C PRO A 175 -1.54 0.60 -11.88
N VAL A 176 -0.40 -0.07 -11.65
CA VAL A 176 -0.20 -1.46 -12.11
C VAL A 176 -1.18 -2.43 -11.45
N ALA A 177 -1.60 -2.15 -10.21
CA ALA A 177 -2.66 -2.87 -9.52
C ALA A 177 -3.98 -2.88 -10.31
N GLN A 178 -4.34 -1.75 -10.93
CA GLN A 178 -5.52 -1.65 -11.78
C GLN A 178 -5.36 -2.47 -13.05
N VAL A 179 -4.18 -2.46 -13.68
CA VAL A 179 -3.87 -3.26 -14.87
C VAL A 179 -4.00 -4.76 -14.57
N VAL A 180 -3.34 -5.25 -13.52
CA VAL A 180 -3.38 -6.66 -13.11
C VAL A 180 -4.81 -7.13 -12.84
N ARG A 181 -5.59 -6.33 -12.09
CA ARG A 181 -6.99 -6.62 -11.77
C ARG A 181 -7.86 -6.64 -13.03
N ARG A 182 -7.69 -5.65 -13.92
CA ARG A 182 -8.54 -5.46 -15.09
C ARG A 182 -8.33 -6.54 -16.15
N PHE A 183 -7.07 -6.93 -16.36
CA PHE A 183 -6.70 -7.98 -17.31
C PHE A 183 -6.63 -9.39 -16.68
N ARG A 184 -6.95 -9.53 -15.39
CA ARG A 184 -6.98 -10.82 -14.66
C ARG A 184 -5.66 -11.61 -14.80
N LEU A 185 -4.53 -10.93 -14.66
CA LEU A 185 -3.22 -11.48 -14.99
C LEU A 185 -2.69 -12.52 -13.98
N GLY A 186 -3.37 -12.74 -12.85
CA GLY A 186 -2.99 -13.75 -11.86
C GLY A 186 -1.63 -13.52 -11.17
N VAL A 187 -1.01 -12.34 -11.36
CA VAL A 187 0.23 -11.95 -10.70
C VAL A 187 -0.05 -11.17 -9.42
N ALA A 188 0.76 -11.41 -8.39
CA ALA A 188 0.70 -10.63 -7.18
C ALA A 188 1.25 -9.22 -7.45
N VAL A 189 0.47 -8.21 -7.10
CA VAL A 189 1.00 -6.85 -6.93
C VAL A 189 1.34 -6.75 -5.47
N GLY A 190 2.64 -6.70 -5.17
CA GLY A 190 3.09 -6.38 -3.83
C GLY A 190 2.41 -5.09 -3.41
N ARG A 191 1.99 -4.97 -2.16
CA ARG A 191 1.96 -3.61 -1.61
C ARG A 191 3.40 -3.13 -1.64
N ALA A 192 3.65 -1.83 -1.88
CA ALA A 192 4.97 -1.29 -1.63
C ALA A 192 5.27 -1.73 -0.21
N ASP A 193 6.13 -2.74 -0.11
CA ASP A 193 6.45 -3.33 1.16
C ASP A 193 7.03 -2.12 1.86
N ARG A 194 6.33 -1.59 2.87
CA ARG A 194 6.76 -0.38 3.58
C ARG A 194 8.19 -0.54 4.10
N GLY A 195 8.73 -1.76 4.05
CA GLY A 195 10.10 -2.15 4.31
C GLY A 195 11.21 -1.50 3.51
N ASP A 196 10.96 -0.67 2.49
CA ASP A 196 12.00 0.24 1.96
C ASP A 196 11.56 1.71 1.89
N GLN A 197 10.31 2.02 2.25
CA GLN A 197 9.97 3.41 2.52
C GLN A 197 10.62 3.81 3.84
N VAL A 198 11.57 4.75 3.75
CA VAL A 198 12.01 5.53 4.91
C VAL A 198 10.78 6.26 5.44
N LEU A 199 10.10 5.64 6.41
CA LEU A 199 9.01 6.28 7.13
C LEU A 199 9.55 7.61 7.68
N PRO A 200 8.76 8.69 7.70
CA PRO A 200 9.15 9.91 8.37
C PRO A 200 9.66 9.60 9.77
N VAL A 201 10.71 10.30 10.22
CA VAL A 201 11.38 10.00 11.51
C VAL A 201 10.40 9.89 12.68
N HIS A 202 9.37 10.73 12.70
CA HIS A 202 8.34 10.69 13.75
C HIS A 202 7.51 9.39 13.74
N GLN A 203 7.30 8.76 12.58
CA GLN A 203 6.62 7.47 12.44
C GLN A 203 7.55 6.30 12.77
N LEU A 204 8.84 6.38 12.40
CA LEU A 204 9.83 5.37 12.83
C LEU A 204 9.97 5.29 14.34
N LEU A 205 9.77 6.42 15.01
CA LEU A 205 9.85 6.55 16.45
C LEU A 205 8.45 6.49 17.10
N ASP A 206 7.49 5.77 16.50
CA ASP A 206 6.16 5.54 17.06
C ASP A 206 5.77 4.07 16.89
N THR A 207 5.52 3.39 18.01
CA THR A 207 5.18 1.95 18.05
C THR A 207 3.93 1.61 17.23
N ALA A 208 3.03 2.57 16.97
CA ALA A 208 1.87 2.34 16.12
C ALA A 208 2.23 1.96 14.67
N TYR A 209 3.41 2.38 14.22
CA TYR A 209 3.91 2.10 12.87
C TYR A 209 4.83 0.88 12.83
N PHE A 210 5.20 0.33 13.99
CA PHE A 210 5.94 -0.91 14.09
C PHE A 210 5.03 -2.11 13.75
N ASP A 211 5.30 -2.72 12.59
CA ASP A 211 4.76 -3.98 12.06
C ASP A 211 3.25 -4.25 12.32
N LEU A 212 2.80 -5.51 12.39
CA LEU A 212 1.41 -5.96 12.23
C LEU A 212 0.85 -5.80 10.81
N ASP A 213 1.68 -5.95 9.77
CA ASP A 213 1.26 -5.76 8.38
C ASP A 213 0.09 -6.67 7.97
N GLN A 214 0.03 -7.90 8.51
CA GLN A 214 -1.09 -8.83 8.26
C GLN A 214 -2.42 -8.30 8.86
N LEU A 215 -2.40 -7.80 10.09
CA LEU A 215 -3.59 -7.25 10.75
C LEU A 215 -4.03 -5.97 10.05
N LYS A 216 -3.08 -5.06 9.78
CA LYS A 216 -3.31 -3.82 9.04
C LYS A 216 -3.93 -4.11 7.67
N THR A 217 -3.42 -5.12 6.96
CA THR A 217 -3.94 -5.54 5.67
C THR A 217 -5.37 -6.06 5.76
N ALA A 218 -5.65 -6.98 6.69
CA ALA A 218 -6.98 -7.53 6.90
C ALA A 218 -8.01 -6.43 7.28
N ILE A 219 -7.61 -5.45 8.10
CA ILE A 219 -8.45 -4.30 8.46
C ILE A 219 -8.78 -3.46 7.22
N LEU A 220 -7.79 -3.10 6.40
CA LEU A 220 -8.01 -2.29 5.19
C LEU A 220 -8.88 -3.02 4.17
N GLU A 221 -8.72 -4.33 4.01
CA GLU A 221 -9.55 -5.15 3.13
C GLU A 221 -11.00 -5.19 3.61
N ALA A 222 -11.22 -5.36 4.91
CA ALA A 222 -12.56 -5.30 5.50
C ALA A 222 -13.20 -3.91 5.34
N VAL A 223 -12.42 -2.84 5.52
CA VAL A 223 -12.87 -1.46 5.28
C VAL A 223 -13.28 -1.25 3.83
N ALA A 224 -12.52 -1.78 2.87
CA ALA A 224 -12.80 -1.66 1.44
C ALA A 224 -14.01 -2.51 1.01
N ALA A 225 -14.20 -3.70 1.61
CA ALA A 225 -15.30 -4.61 1.30
C ALA A 225 -16.64 -4.22 1.96
N ALA A 226 -16.61 -3.35 2.98
CA ALA A 226 -17.80 -3.01 3.74
C ALA A 226 -18.82 -2.21 2.90
N GLY A 227 -20.04 -2.73 2.79
CA GLY A 227 -21.19 -1.99 2.22
C GLY A 227 -21.76 -0.89 3.14
N GLY A 228 -21.11 -0.62 4.27
CA GLY A 228 -21.54 0.34 5.28
C GLY A 228 -20.39 0.77 6.20
N ARG A 229 -20.67 1.66 7.15
CA ARG A 229 -19.65 2.24 8.06
C ARG A 229 -19.65 1.59 9.46
N PHE A 230 -20.08 0.34 9.58
CA PHE A 230 -20.05 -0.42 10.81
C PHE A 230 -19.22 -1.69 10.62
N LEU A 231 -18.15 -1.85 11.40
CA LEU A 231 -17.25 -3.00 11.33
C LEU A 231 -16.99 -3.56 12.72
N VAL A 232 -16.78 -4.87 12.78
CA VAL A 232 -16.44 -5.59 13.99
C VAL A 232 -15.25 -6.48 13.70
N PHE A 233 -14.18 -6.30 14.47
CA PHE A 233 -12.94 -7.04 14.34
C PHE A 233 -12.75 -7.93 15.55
N GLY A 234 -12.48 -9.21 15.33
CA GLY A 234 -12.08 -10.13 16.39
C GLY A 234 -10.57 -10.23 16.42
N VAL A 235 -9.94 -9.93 17.56
CA VAL A 235 -8.49 -10.02 17.74
C VAL A 235 -8.18 -11.15 18.70
N ASP A 236 -7.52 -12.19 18.21
CA ASP A 236 -6.99 -13.29 19.04
C ASP A 236 -5.71 -12.85 19.77
N ALA A 237 -5.86 -11.81 20.58
CA ALA A 237 -4.85 -11.22 21.43
C ALA A 237 -5.55 -10.48 22.57
N GLY A 238 -5.09 -10.70 23.80
CA GLY A 238 -5.59 -9.96 24.97
C GLY A 238 -4.80 -8.68 25.24
N GLU A 239 -3.78 -8.41 24.43
CA GLU A 239 -2.79 -7.39 24.69
C GLU A 239 -3.32 -6.01 24.29
N GLN A 240 -3.55 -5.17 25.30
CA GLN A 240 -4.02 -3.79 25.14
C GLN A 240 -3.13 -2.97 24.20
N ALA A 241 -1.81 -3.18 24.25
CA ALA A 241 -0.83 -2.48 23.42
C ALA A 241 -1.10 -2.65 21.91
N VAL A 242 -1.54 -3.84 21.47
CA VAL A 242 -1.87 -4.10 20.06
C VAL A 242 -2.99 -3.19 19.60
N VAL A 243 -4.05 -3.10 20.40
CA VAL A 243 -5.24 -2.30 20.08
C VAL A 243 -4.92 -0.82 20.11
N GLU A 244 -4.09 -0.39 21.06
CA GLU A 244 -3.60 0.99 21.14
C GLU A 244 -2.84 1.39 19.89
N ASN A 245 -1.86 0.57 19.50
CA ASN A 245 -1.07 0.79 18.29
C ASN A 245 -1.93 0.75 17.02
N LEU A 246 -2.87 -0.19 16.91
CA LEU A 246 -3.81 -0.25 15.78
C LEU A 246 -4.75 0.97 15.74
N CYS A 247 -5.25 1.44 16.88
CA CYS A 247 -6.10 2.64 16.95
C CYS A 247 -5.34 3.90 16.54
N ALA A 248 -4.10 4.05 17.02
CA ALA A 248 -3.23 5.16 16.66
C ALA A 248 -2.92 5.15 15.15
N TRP A 249 -2.61 3.98 14.60
CA TRP A 249 -2.39 3.79 13.16
C TRP A 249 -3.63 4.10 12.32
N LEU A 250 -4.80 3.61 12.72
CA LEU A 250 -6.07 3.77 11.99
C LEU A 250 -6.45 5.23 11.76
N ARG A 251 -6.11 6.14 12.69
CA ARG A 251 -6.37 7.59 12.55
C ARG A 251 -5.84 8.18 11.25
N GLN A 252 -4.74 7.64 10.73
CA GLN A 252 -4.15 8.11 9.47
C GLN A 252 -4.94 7.66 8.24
N TYR A 253 -5.72 6.59 8.35
CA TYR A 253 -6.39 5.94 7.23
C TYR A 253 -7.87 6.26 7.15
N VAL A 254 -8.55 6.23 8.30
CA VAL A 254 -10.00 6.48 8.33
C VAL A 254 -10.35 7.91 8.74
N GLY A 255 -9.33 8.74 9.01
CA GLY A 255 -9.46 10.11 9.48
C GLY A 255 -9.59 10.19 11.00
N GLU A 256 -10.12 11.31 11.50
CA GLU A 256 -10.20 11.55 12.95
C GLU A 256 -11.03 10.48 13.68
N THR A 257 -10.45 9.86 14.70
CA THR A 257 -11.10 8.82 15.52
C THR A 257 -11.17 9.23 16.98
N ALA A 258 -12.29 8.91 17.64
CA ALA A 258 -12.42 8.89 19.10
C ALA A 258 -12.36 7.44 19.59
N ARG A 259 -11.25 7.08 20.27
CA ARG A 259 -11.14 5.80 20.98
C ARG A 259 -11.90 5.91 22.30
N GLN A 260 -12.80 4.96 22.53
CA GLN A 260 -13.61 4.93 23.74
C GLN A 260 -12.97 4.10 24.84
N HIS A 261 -13.53 4.22 26.05
CA HIS A 261 -13.08 3.43 27.19
C HIS A 261 -13.27 1.94 26.92
N TRP A 262 -12.36 1.16 27.51
CA TRP A 262 -12.42 -0.30 27.48
C TRP A 262 -13.71 -0.79 28.12
N LEU A 263 -14.39 -1.68 27.41
CA LEU A 263 -15.55 -2.40 27.91
C LEU A 263 -15.15 -3.85 28.16
N ASP A 264 -15.76 -4.48 29.15
CA ASP A 264 -15.51 -5.88 29.49
C ASP A 264 -16.81 -6.66 29.42
N LEU A 265 -16.88 -7.65 28.54
CA LEU A 265 -18.03 -8.54 28.37
C LEU A 265 -17.76 -9.92 28.99
N SER A 266 -16.75 -10.07 29.86
CA SER A 266 -16.59 -11.28 30.65
C SER A 266 -17.84 -11.51 31.52
N ALA A 267 -18.21 -12.77 31.65
CA ALA A 267 -19.45 -13.20 32.30
C ALA A 267 -19.61 -12.71 33.76
N GLU A 268 -18.50 -12.31 34.39
CA GLU A 268 -18.46 -11.89 35.79
C GLU A 268 -18.76 -10.41 35.99
N LEU A 269 -18.56 -9.55 34.97
CA LEU A 269 -18.48 -8.10 35.18
C LEU A 269 -19.64 -7.31 34.54
N HIS A 270 -20.07 -7.63 33.32
CA HIS A 270 -21.12 -6.84 32.65
C HIS A 270 -22.08 -7.69 31.81
N SER A 271 -23.36 -7.31 31.86
CA SER A 271 -24.38 -7.84 30.95
C SER A 271 -24.28 -7.21 29.55
N VAL A 272 -24.77 -7.93 28.53
CA VAL A 272 -24.89 -7.43 27.15
C VAL A 272 -25.62 -6.08 27.10
N ASP A 273 -26.68 -5.90 27.89
CA ASP A 273 -27.41 -4.63 27.98
C ASP A 273 -26.53 -3.45 28.40
N THR A 274 -25.62 -3.68 29.36
CA THR A 274 -24.71 -2.64 29.84
C THR A 274 -23.67 -2.30 28.78
N ALA A 275 -23.11 -3.31 28.10
CA ALA A 275 -22.18 -3.09 26.99
C ALA A 275 -22.84 -2.34 25.81
N VAL A 276 -24.07 -2.70 25.43
CA VAL A 276 -24.84 -2.02 24.39
C VAL A 276 -25.09 -0.56 24.76
N ARG A 277 -25.52 -0.26 26.00
CA ARG A 277 -25.70 1.12 26.46
C ARG A 277 -24.38 1.90 26.46
N ALA A 278 -23.30 1.26 26.88
CA ALA A 278 -21.98 1.89 26.96
C ALA A 278 -21.39 2.23 25.58
N VAL A 279 -21.66 1.42 24.56
CA VAL A 279 -21.28 1.73 23.17
C VAL A 279 -22.22 2.80 22.60
N THR A 280 -23.53 2.60 22.68
CA THR A 280 -24.51 3.48 22.01
C THR A 280 -24.59 4.89 22.58
N ARG A 281 -24.08 5.16 23.79
CA ARG A 281 -23.93 6.54 24.31
C ARG A 281 -23.06 7.44 23.42
N TYR A 282 -22.24 6.85 22.54
CA TYR A 282 -21.35 7.59 21.65
C TYR A 282 -21.98 8.02 20.33
N THR A 283 -23.31 7.93 20.16
CA THR A 283 -24.00 8.40 18.94
C THR A 283 -23.64 9.84 18.57
N GLY A 284 -23.65 10.77 19.54
CA GLY A 284 -23.27 12.17 19.27
C GLY A 284 -21.80 12.34 18.86
N VAL A 285 -20.90 11.49 19.37
CA VAL A 285 -19.48 11.49 18.95
C VAL A 285 -19.36 10.96 17.52
N LEU A 286 -20.13 9.92 17.19
CA LEU A 286 -20.16 9.29 15.86
C LEU A 286 -20.68 10.24 14.76
N GLU A 287 -21.47 11.25 15.13
CA GLU A 287 -21.88 12.30 14.18
C GLU A 287 -20.70 13.21 13.79
N ALA A 288 -19.76 13.46 14.70
CA ALA A 288 -18.61 14.32 14.46
C ALA A 288 -17.39 13.55 13.92
N ARG A 289 -17.11 12.36 14.46
CA ARG A 289 -15.84 11.62 14.28
C ARG A 289 -16.09 10.12 14.15
N ASN A 290 -15.09 9.38 13.69
CA ASN A 290 -15.15 7.92 13.75
C ASN A 290 -15.04 7.45 15.21
N VAL A 291 -15.71 6.36 15.56
CA VAL A 291 -15.70 5.80 16.92
C VAL A 291 -15.06 4.41 16.90
N ILE A 292 -14.10 4.19 17.80
CA ILE A 292 -13.49 2.88 18.02
C ILE A 292 -13.77 2.43 19.45
N CYS A 293 -14.39 1.26 19.63
CA CYS A 293 -14.73 0.69 20.92
C CYS A 293 -14.00 -0.64 21.14
N PRO A 294 -12.97 -0.67 21.99
CA PRO A 294 -12.36 -1.91 22.48
C PRO A 294 -13.31 -2.62 23.46
N VAL A 295 -13.54 -3.92 23.25
CA VAL A 295 -14.39 -4.76 24.10
C VAL A 295 -13.64 -6.06 24.41
N ALA A 296 -13.29 -6.30 25.67
CA ALA A 296 -12.75 -7.59 26.10
C ALA A 296 -13.88 -8.64 26.07
N VAL A 297 -13.65 -9.75 25.35
CA VAL A 297 -14.64 -10.84 25.18
C VAL A 297 -14.07 -12.22 25.52
N ARG A 298 -12.87 -12.27 26.13
CA ARG A 298 -12.21 -13.52 26.50
C ARG A 298 -13.13 -14.37 27.39
N GLY A 299 -13.51 -15.55 26.91
CA GLY A 299 -14.37 -16.48 27.63
C GLY A 299 -15.85 -16.09 27.68
N ALA A 300 -16.25 -14.96 27.08
CA ALA A 300 -17.66 -14.60 26.94
C ALA A 300 -18.39 -15.61 26.03
N PRO A 301 -19.66 -15.96 26.29
CA PRO A 301 -20.43 -16.81 25.38
C PRO A 301 -20.53 -16.18 23.98
N ALA A 302 -20.29 -16.94 22.91
CA ALA A 302 -20.41 -16.43 21.54
C ALA A 302 -21.79 -15.82 21.23
N ALA A 303 -22.85 -16.35 21.87
CA ALA A 303 -24.21 -15.81 21.76
C ALA A 303 -24.32 -14.37 22.31
N ASP A 304 -23.65 -14.07 23.42
CA ASP A 304 -23.65 -12.73 24.03
C ASP A 304 -22.88 -11.73 23.17
N VAL A 305 -21.77 -12.17 22.57
CA VAL A 305 -20.99 -11.38 21.61
C VAL A 305 -21.83 -11.10 20.35
N ALA A 306 -22.51 -12.10 19.80
CA ALA A 306 -23.39 -11.95 18.64
C ALA A 306 -24.53 -10.96 18.93
N GLU A 307 -25.14 -11.07 20.12
CA GLU A 307 -26.23 -10.20 20.55
C GLU A 307 -25.77 -8.75 20.75
N LEU A 308 -24.58 -8.54 21.34
CA LEU A 308 -23.95 -7.23 21.42
C LEU A 308 -23.76 -6.61 20.03
N VAL A 309 -23.16 -7.36 19.09
CA VAL A 309 -22.89 -6.88 17.73
C VAL A 309 -24.18 -6.52 17.00
N ARG A 310 -25.20 -7.39 17.09
CA ARG A 310 -26.51 -7.17 16.47
C ARG A 310 -27.17 -5.89 17.00
N ARG A 311 -27.26 -5.74 18.33
CA ARG A 311 -27.94 -4.60 18.96
C ARG A 311 -27.21 -3.27 18.76
N VAL A 312 -25.89 -3.26 18.78
CA VAL A 312 -25.12 -2.05 18.48
C VAL A 312 -25.30 -1.66 17.01
N ARG A 313 -25.30 -2.62 16.09
CA ARG A 313 -25.53 -2.36 14.66
C ARG A 313 -26.93 -1.79 14.42
N GLU A 314 -27.95 -2.36 15.04
CA GLU A 314 -29.33 -1.86 14.97
C GLU A 314 -29.46 -0.44 15.51
N ALA A 315 -28.83 -0.16 16.66
CA ALA A 315 -28.87 1.16 17.28
C ALA A 315 -28.23 2.27 16.44
N TYR A 316 -27.13 1.97 15.73
CA TYR A 316 -26.48 2.95 14.85
C TYR A 316 -27.05 2.99 13.42
N GLY A 317 -27.71 1.93 12.97
CA GLY A 317 -28.28 1.84 11.62
C GLY A 317 -27.21 2.01 10.53
N ARG A 318 -27.28 3.14 9.80
CA ARG A 318 -26.34 3.49 8.72
C ARG A 318 -25.54 4.75 9.09
N PRO A 319 -24.52 4.63 9.95
CA PRO A 319 -23.77 5.80 10.40
C PRO A 319 -23.02 6.46 9.24
N LYS A 320 -22.91 7.80 9.28
CA LYS A 320 -22.14 8.59 8.30
C LYS A 320 -20.63 8.44 8.48
N ARG A 321 -20.18 8.10 9.70
CA ARG A 321 -18.78 7.87 10.09
C ARG A 321 -18.59 6.41 10.49
N TRP A 322 -17.33 5.98 10.54
CA TRP A 322 -16.99 4.62 10.96
C TRP A 322 -17.29 4.41 12.45
N CYS A 323 -18.03 3.34 12.74
CA CYS A 323 -18.09 2.72 14.05
C CYS A 323 -17.38 1.36 13.97
N MET A 324 -16.30 1.20 14.72
CA MET A 324 -15.48 -0.02 14.73
C MET A 324 -15.46 -0.61 16.13
N LEU A 325 -15.90 -1.87 16.26
CA LEU A 325 -15.74 -2.64 17.49
C LEU A 325 -14.50 -3.53 17.38
N PHE A 326 -13.62 -3.50 18.37
CA PHE A 326 -12.50 -4.43 18.49
C PHE A 326 -12.79 -5.38 19.64
N LEU A 327 -13.13 -6.63 19.32
CA LEU A 327 -13.42 -7.70 20.26
C LEU A 327 -12.11 -8.42 20.60
N LEU A 328 -11.74 -8.44 21.88
CA LEU A 328 -10.39 -8.80 22.31
C LEU A 328 -10.39 -10.08 23.12
N GLY A 329 -9.60 -11.03 22.65
CA GLY A 329 -9.67 -12.42 23.09
C GLY A 329 -10.71 -13.22 22.31
N VAL A 330 -10.61 -14.55 22.42
CA VAL A 330 -11.52 -15.47 21.72
C VAL A 330 -12.73 -15.76 22.62
N PRO A 331 -13.96 -15.54 22.13
CA PRO A 331 -15.18 -15.95 22.84
C PRO A 331 -15.26 -17.48 22.97
N ALA A 332 -16.06 -17.97 23.91
CA ALA A 332 -16.37 -19.40 24.01
C ALA A 332 -17.13 -19.84 22.75
N GLY A 333 -16.49 -20.67 21.91
CA GLY A 333 -17.03 -21.11 20.62
C GLY A 333 -16.53 -20.33 19.40
N GLY A 334 -15.60 -19.38 19.57
CA GLY A 334 -15.05 -18.57 18.48
C GLY A 334 -15.83 -17.28 18.21
N PHE A 335 -15.36 -16.49 17.23
CA PHE A 335 -16.05 -15.26 16.83
C PHE A 335 -17.32 -15.57 16.03
N PRO A 336 -18.47 -14.92 16.32
CA PRO A 336 -19.72 -15.17 15.61
C PRO A 336 -19.74 -14.55 14.20
N ASP A 337 -20.73 -14.94 13.40
CA ASP A 337 -20.93 -14.40 12.05
C ASP A 337 -21.01 -12.86 12.04
N GLY A 338 -20.40 -12.26 11.02
CA GLY A 338 -20.34 -10.81 10.86
C GLY A 338 -19.23 -10.13 11.68
N VAL A 339 -18.39 -10.90 12.39
CA VAL A 339 -17.11 -10.46 12.95
C VAL A 339 -15.98 -10.85 12.00
N THR A 340 -15.18 -9.89 11.59
CA THR A 340 -13.94 -10.15 10.83
C THR A 340 -12.86 -10.62 11.81
N ALA A 341 -12.61 -11.92 11.86
CA ALA A 341 -11.50 -12.47 12.62
C ALA A 341 -10.17 -12.01 12.01
N LEU A 342 -9.41 -11.22 12.76
CA LEU A 342 -8.08 -10.76 12.39
C LEU A 342 -7.05 -11.87 12.68
N PRO A 343 -5.97 -11.96 11.88
CA PRO A 343 -4.88 -12.87 12.18
C PRO A 343 -4.29 -12.54 13.57
N ARG A 344 -3.82 -13.58 14.28
CA ARG A 344 -3.16 -13.41 15.56
C ARG A 344 -1.93 -12.50 15.38
N PRO A 345 -1.76 -11.42 16.17
CA PRO A 345 -0.58 -10.58 16.07
C PRO A 345 0.67 -11.39 16.41
N ARG A 346 1.67 -11.27 15.55
CA ARG A 346 2.97 -11.91 15.70
C ARG A 346 4.00 -10.96 15.11
N PHE A 347 5.14 -10.89 15.77
CA PHE A 347 6.33 -10.28 15.20
C PHE A 347 7.26 -11.38 14.70
N ALA A 348 7.98 -11.07 13.64
CA ALA A 348 9.13 -11.85 13.22
C ALA A 348 10.40 -11.00 13.35
N ARG A 349 11.54 -11.68 13.45
CA ARG A 349 12.86 -11.04 13.52
C ARG A 349 13.07 -9.99 12.42
N ARG A 350 12.61 -10.30 11.20
CA ARG A 350 12.68 -9.40 10.04
C ARG A 350 12.00 -8.04 10.28
N ASP A 351 11.00 -7.99 11.14
CA ASP A 351 10.24 -6.77 11.43
C ASP A 351 11.05 -5.84 12.32
N VAL A 352 11.78 -6.41 13.30
CA VAL A 352 12.79 -5.72 14.12
C VAL A 352 13.98 -5.27 13.26
N GLU A 353 14.50 -6.15 12.40
CA GLU A 353 15.62 -5.86 11.48
C GLU A 353 15.30 -4.67 10.57
N ARG A 354 14.12 -4.69 9.95
CA ARG A 354 13.61 -3.63 9.07
C ARG A 354 13.49 -2.31 9.83
N TRP A 355 12.89 -2.33 11.02
CA TRP A 355 12.76 -1.14 11.85
C TRP A 355 14.13 -0.56 12.26
N ALA A 356 15.04 -1.40 12.76
CA ALA A 356 16.39 -0.98 13.17
C ALA A 356 17.19 -0.40 11.98
N ALA A 357 17.11 -1.04 10.80
CA ALA A 357 17.72 -0.54 9.57
C ALA A 357 17.17 0.84 9.19
N HIS A 358 15.85 1.04 9.27
CA HIS A 358 15.26 2.35 8.98
C HIS A 358 15.67 3.43 9.98
N VAL A 359 15.70 3.12 11.27
CA VAL A 359 16.11 4.10 12.30
C VAL A 359 17.59 4.46 12.15
N THR A 360 18.47 3.48 11.93
CA THR A 360 19.91 3.75 11.73
C THR A 360 20.15 4.62 10.49
N VAL A 361 19.49 4.33 9.37
CA VAL A 361 19.58 5.17 8.15
C VAL A 361 19.06 6.58 8.43
N SER A 362 17.91 6.70 9.09
CA SER A 362 17.31 7.99 9.42
C SER A 362 18.21 8.84 10.33
N LYS A 363 18.91 8.20 11.27
CA LYS A 363 19.85 8.84 12.21
C LYS A 363 21.26 8.99 11.65
N ARG A 364 21.52 8.53 10.41
CA ARG A 364 22.84 8.51 9.76
C ARG A 364 23.89 7.74 10.57
N TRP A 365 23.47 6.68 11.24
CA TRP A 365 24.35 5.78 11.97
C TRP A 365 24.96 4.72 11.03
N PRO A 366 26.12 4.12 11.38
CA PRO A 366 26.70 3.02 10.61
C PRO A 366 25.72 1.85 10.45
N ARG A 367 25.66 1.27 9.25
CA ARG A 367 24.76 0.13 8.94
C ARG A 367 24.93 -1.09 9.86
N PRO A 368 26.15 -1.48 10.31
CA PRO A 368 26.32 -2.60 11.23
C PRO A 368 25.55 -2.46 12.54
N LEU A 369 25.30 -1.22 13.01
CA LEU A 369 24.55 -0.98 14.24
C LEU A 369 23.10 -1.47 14.16
N ALA A 370 22.50 -1.57 12.96
CA ALA A 370 21.17 -2.13 12.80
C ALA A 370 21.13 -3.62 13.20
N ALA A 371 22.18 -4.38 12.85
CA ALA A 371 22.30 -5.79 13.20
C ALA A 371 22.58 -6.00 14.69
N ALA A 372 23.46 -5.19 15.28
CA ALA A 372 23.71 -5.19 16.72
C ALA A 372 22.43 -4.88 17.52
N TRP A 373 21.68 -3.86 17.08
CA TRP A 373 20.43 -3.47 17.73
C TRP A 373 19.33 -4.51 17.58
N THR A 374 19.21 -5.13 16.40
CA THR A 374 18.30 -6.27 16.21
C THR A 374 18.63 -7.39 17.21
N THR A 375 19.91 -7.75 17.30
CA THR A 375 20.38 -8.79 18.22
C THR A 375 20.08 -8.44 19.67
N HIS A 376 20.24 -7.17 20.06
CA HIS A 376 19.87 -6.68 21.39
C HIS A 376 18.38 -6.87 21.70
N ILE A 377 17.50 -6.40 20.82
CA ILE A 377 16.04 -6.48 21.01
C ILE A 377 15.59 -7.94 21.06
N VAL A 378 16.02 -8.76 20.08
CA VAL A 378 15.68 -10.19 20.03
C VAL A 378 16.24 -10.92 21.26
N GLY A 379 17.45 -10.58 21.71
CA GLY A 379 18.06 -11.18 22.90
C GLY A 379 17.33 -10.84 24.20
N ARG A 380 16.76 -9.63 24.32
CA ARG A 380 15.98 -9.22 25.49
C ARG A 380 14.56 -9.79 25.51
N VAL A 381 13.92 -9.87 24.35
CA VAL A 381 12.53 -10.33 24.24
C VAL A 381 12.43 -11.85 24.11
N GLY A 382 13.40 -12.49 23.45
CA GLY A 382 13.40 -13.90 23.05
C GLY A 382 13.06 -14.10 21.57
N GLU A 383 13.44 -15.26 21.02
CA GLU A 383 13.30 -15.59 19.58
C GLU A 383 11.84 -15.62 19.09
N GLU A 384 10.89 -15.90 19.97
CA GLU A 384 9.46 -15.91 19.61
C GLU A 384 8.86 -14.51 19.47
N LEU A 385 9.57 -13.47 19.94
CA LEU A 385 9.15 -12.06 19.91
C LEU A 385 7.71 -11.88 20.41
N ASP A 386 7.49 -12.22 21.68
CA ASP A 386 6.20 -11.99 22.34
C ASP A 386 5.75 -10.53 22.13
N VAL A 387 4.49 -10.36 21.71
CA VAL A 387 3.99 -9.07 21.23
C VAL A 387 4.04 -7.99 22.30
N ARG A 388 3.77 -8.35 23.55
CA ARG A 388 3.79 -7.40 24.66
C ARG A 388 5.22 -6.95 24.95
N TYR A 389 6.13 -7.90 25.17
CA TYR A 389 7.52 -7.58 25.50
C TYR A 389 8.25 -6.90 24.35
N THR A 390 7.91 -7.23 23.10
CA THR A 390 8.45 -6.53 21.92
C THR A 390 8.04 -5.07 21.90
N TYR A 391 6.76 -4.75 22.17
CA TYR A 391 6.32 -3.36 22.22
C TYR A 391 6.92 -2.58 23.39
N GLU A 392 7.04 -3.20 24.57
CA GLU A 392 7.72 -2.60 25.73
C GLU A 392 9.18 -2.27 25.38
N GLU A 393 9.91 -3.22 24.80
CA GLU A 393 11.31 -3.01 24.39
C GLU A 393 11.47 -1.93 23.32
N LEU A 394 10.58 -1.91 22.33
CA LEU A 394 10.61 -0.89 21.29
C LEU A 394 10.30 0.50 21.85
N ALA A 395 9.37 0.61 22.80
CA ALA A 395 9.06 1.87 23.46
C ALA A 395 10.29 2.42 24.20
N ASP A 396 10.99 1.57 24.95
CA ASP A 396 12.23 1.92 25.65
C ASP A 396 13.33 2.34 24.67
N CYS A 397 13.52 1.57 23.59
CA CYS A 397 14.46 1.91 22.52
C CYS A 397 14.11 3.25 21.85
N ILE A 398 12.84 3.48 21.51
CA ILE A 398 12.36 4.73 20.90
C ILE A 398 12.61 5.92 21.83
N ASP A 399 12.38 5.76 23.13
CA ASP A 399 12.63 6.83 24.12
C ASP A 399 14.12 7.20 24.16
N ARG A 400 15.01 6.20 24.22
CA ARG A 400 16.47 6.40 24.16
C ARG A 400 16.89 7.09 22.86
N VAL A 401 16.32 6.75 21.71
CA VAL A 401 16.62 7.41 20.43
C VAL A 401 16.19 8.88 20.41
N ARG A 402 15.14 9.23 21.15
CA ARG A 402 14.61 10.60 21.26
C ARG A 402 15.44 11.44 22.22
N HIS A 403 15.82 10.88 23.37
CA HIS A 403 16.40 11.64 24.48
C HIS A 403 17.92 11.46 24.64
N GLN A 404 18.46 10.31 24.26
CA GLN A 404 19.87 9.92 24.47
C GLN A 404 20.48 9.20 23.24
N PRO A 405 20.39 9.78 22.02
CA PRO A 405 20.80 9.09 20.80
C PRO A 405 22.28 8.70 20.77
N ASP A 406 23.17 9.53 21.32
CA ASP A 406 24.62 9.26 21.31
C ASP A 406 25.01 8.15 22.30
N GLU A 407 24.35 8.09 23.46
CA GLU A 407 24.56 7.03 24.46
C GLU A 407 24.07 5.67 23.94
N LEU A 408 22.88 5.64 23.32
CA LEU A 408 22.38 4.42 22.67
C LEU A 408 23.31 3.99 21.53
N ARG A 409 23.80 4.92 20.71
CA ARG A 409 24.75 4.61 19.65
C ARG A 409 26.04 3.98 20.20
N GLY A 410 26.66 4.58 21.22
CA GLY A 410 27.87 4.04 21.85
C GLY A 410 27.64 2.65 22.42
N TYR A 411 26.50 2.43 23.08
CA TYR A 411 26.10 1.10 23.55
C TYR A 411 25.97 0.07 22.41
N LEU A 412 25.42 0.45 21.25
CA LEU A 412 25.32 -0.45 20.10
C LEU A 412 26.68 -0.72 19.44
N GLU A 413 27.60 0.24 19.45
CA GLU A 413 28.98 0.07 19.00
C GLU A 413 29.73 -0.92 19.92
N ASP A 414 29.55 -0.84 21.23
CA ASP A 414 30.12 -1.79 22.21
C ASP A 414 29.56 -3.22 22.05
N LEU A 415 28.32 -3.37 21.57
CA LEU A 415 27.72 -4.68 21.28
C LEU A 415 28.19 -5.30 19.96
N GLU A 416 28.69 -4.49 19.03
CA GLU A 416 29.18 -4.96 17.73
C GLU A 416 30.64 -5.48 17.81
N ALA A 417 31.43 -4.90 18.72
CA ALA A 417 32.83 -5.25 18.98
C ALA A 417 32.98 -6.60 19.70
#